data_AF-A0A1I2XKZ0-F1
#
_entry.id   AF-A0A1I2XKZ0-F1
#
_cell.length_a   1.000
_cell.length_b   1.000
_cell.length_c   1.000
_cell.angle_alpha   90.00
_cell.angle_beta   90.00
_cell.angle_gamma   90.00
#
_symmetry.space_group_name_H-M   'P 1'
#
loop_
_entity.id
_entity.type
_entity.pdbx_description
1 polymer ?
#
loop_
_entity_poly.entity_id
_entity_poly.type
_entity_poly.pdbx_seq_one_letter_code
_entity_poly.pdbx_strand_id
1 'polypeptide(L)'
;MAKNLQYEGIKPEAFEQLRNKLQTYGIKLQANSGSFSEKGVSGKYDYSPDSEVLKLEGLSVGFPASMMVSEDTLQARMDELMVQHGGRPQHLS
;
A
#
# COMPACT_ATOMS: atom_id res chain seq x y z
N MET A 1 16.08 -0.48 0.44
CA MET A 1 15.89 -1.32 -0.77
C MET A 1 14.40 -1.30 -1.01
N ALA A 2 13.93 -1.00 -2.23
CA ALA A 2 12.51 -0.81 -2.44
C ALA A 2 11.73 -2.11 -2.16
N LYS A 3 10.64 -2.02 -1.40
CA LYS A 3 9.85 -3.19 -0.96
C LYS A 3 8.72 -3.51 -1.94
N ASN A 4 8.48 -4.80 -2.13
CA ASN A 4 7.34 -5.30 -2.89
C ASN A 4 6.38 -5.99 -1.92
N LEU A 5 5.12 -5.58 -1.93
CA LEU A 5 4.08 -6.09 -1.05
C LEU A 5 2.90 -6.59 -1.88
N GLN A 6 2.32 -7.72 -1.49
CA GLN A 6 1.10 -8.24 -2.10
C GLN A 6 0.07 -8.50 -1.01
N TYR A 7 -1.19 -8.21 -1.30
CA TYR A 7 -2.31 -8.44 -0.40
C TYR A 7 -3.44 -9.11 -1.18
N GLU A 8 -4.05 -10.13 -0.59
CA GLU A 8 -5.11 -10.94 -1.22
C GLU A 8 -6.39 -10.93 -0.40
N GLY A 9 -7.54 -11.08 -1.06
CA GLY A 9 -8.86 -10.99 -0.42
C GLY A 9 -9.30 -9.55 -0.12
N ILE A 10 -8.70 -8.57 -0.79
CA ILE A 10 -9.10 -7.17 -0.71
C ILE A 10 -10.35 -7.01 -1.57
N LYS A 11 -11.52 -6.94 -0.95
CA LYS A 11 -12.78 -6.70 -1.68
C LYS A 11 -12.84 -5.30 -2.28
N PRO A 12 -13.58 -5.07 -3.38
CA PRO A 12 -13.74 -3.73 -3.97
C PRO A 12 -14.21 -2.66 -2.97
N GLU A 13 -15.14 -2.99 -2.08
CA GLU A 13 -15.66 -2.05 -1.08
C GLU A 13 -14.60 -1.73 -0.01
N ALA A 14 -13.81 -2.73 0.38
CA ALA A 14 -12.69 -2.58 1.31
C ALA A 14 -11.57 -1.73 0.68
N PHE A 15 -11.29 -1.94 -0.61
CA PHE A 15 -10.31 -1.15 -1.37
C PHE A 15 -10.65 0.34 -1.35
N GLU A 16 -11.90 0.72 -1.61
CA GLU A 16 -12.31 2.12 -1.57
C GLU A 16 -12.13 2.76 -0.17
N GLN A 17 -12.35 2.02 0.91
CA GLN A 17 -12.04 2.51 2.25
C GLN A 17 -10.52 2.62 2.51
N LEU A 18 -9.75 1.66 2.00
CA LEU A 18 -8.29 1.66 2.08
C LEU A 18 -7.69 2.85 1.34
N ARG A 19 -8.21 3.24 0.16
CA ARG A 19 -7.74 4.41 -0.60
C ARG A 19 -7.71 5.68 0.26
N ASN A 20 -8.80 5.93 0.99
CA ASN A 20 -8.93 7.10 1.86
C ASN A 20 -7.93 7.06 3.02
N LYS A 21 -7.74 5.89 3.64
CA LYS A 21 -6.79 5.74 4.75
C LYS A 21 -5.34 5.86 4.29
N LEU A 22 -4.98 5.24 3.17
CA LEU A 22 -3.63 5.26 2.59
C LEU A 22 -3.19 6.66 2.17
N GLN A 23 -4.13 7.52 1.76
CA GLN A 23 -3.84 8.92 1.44
C GLN A 23 -3.26 9.68 2.65
N THR A 24 -3.65 9.33 3.88
CA THR A 24 -3.09 9.96 5.09
C THR A 24 -1.58 9.72 5.23
N TYR A 25 -1.11 8.58 4.72
CA TYR A 25 0.30 8.18 4.66
C TYR A 25 1.05 8.64 3.40
N GLY A 26 0.41 9.46 2.54
CA GLY A 26 0.99 9.90 1.26
C GLY A 26 0.90 8.86 0.14
N ILE A 27 0.09 7.81 0.32
CA ILE A 27 -0.16 6.80 -0.71
C ILE A 27 -1.52 7.08 -1.34
N LYS A 28 -1.51 7.76 -2.48
CA LYS A 28 -2.74 8.14 -3.19
C LYS A 28 -3.01 7.19 -4.35
N LEU A 29 -3.99 6.31 -4.17
CA LEU A 29 -4.46 5.42 -5.24
C LEU A 29 -5.57 6.14 -6.00
N GLN A 30 -5.33 6.52 -7.26
CA GLN A 30 -6.26 7.28 -8.10
C GLN A 30 -7.11 6.40 -9.04
N ALA A 31 -6.62 5.21 -9.34
CA ALA A 31 -7.30 4.22 -10.16
C ALA A 31 -7.10 2.82 -9.56
N ASN A 32 -7.32 1.77 -10.34
CA ASN A 32 -6.94 0.41 -9.96
C ASN A 32 -5.42 0.22 -10.02
N SER A 33 -4.73 0.88 -10.94
CA SER A 33 -3.27 0.81 -11.05
C SER A 33 -2.65 2.18 -11.31
N GLY A 34 -1.37 2.31 -10.97
CA GLY A 34 -0.62 3.53 -11.20
C GLY A 34 0.61 3.65 -10.31
N SER A 35 1.08 4.88 -10.13
CA SER A 35 2.17 5.21 -9.23
C SER A 35 1.78 6.32 -8.27
N PHE A 36 2.35 6.31 -7.08
CA PHE A 36 2.24 7.39 -6.11
C PHE A 36 3.65 7.90 -5.76
N SER A 37 3.74 9.19 -5.46
CA SER A 37 4.94 9.83 -4.94
C SER A 37 4.51 11.08 -4.19
N GLU A 38 4.22 10.93 -2.90
CA GLU A 38 3.73 12.03 -2.06
C GLU A 38 4.40 11.99 -0.69
N LYS A 39 4.72 13.17 -0.14
CA LYS A 39 5.32 13.33 1.20
C LYS A 39 6.63 12.56 1.44
N GLY A 40 7.33 12.12 0.39
CA GLY A 40 8.54 11.28 0.50
C GLY A 40 8.26 9.78 0.50
N VAL A 41 7.01 9.35 0.29
CA VAL A 41 6.64 7.96 0.07
C VAL A 41 6.34 7.77 -1.41
N SER A 42 6.97 6.77 -2.03
CA SER A 42 6.82 6.51 -3.46
C SER A 42 6.71 5.02 -3.77
N GLY A 43 6.08 4.70 -4.90
CA GLY A 43 5.92 3.33 -5.36
C GLY A 43 4.89 3.21 -6.48
N LYS A 44 4.67 1.98 -6.93
CA LYS A 44 3.63 1.60 -7.87
C LYS A 44 2.60 0.74 -7.19
N TYR A 45 1.38 0.74 -7.72
CA TYR A 45 0.30 -0.09 -7.22
C TYR A 45 -0.51 -0.68 -8.39
N ASP A 46 -1.07 -1.85 -8.14
CA ASP A 46 -1.96 -2.53 -9.07
C ASP A 46 -3.00 -3.32 -8.27
N TYR A 47 -4.27 -2.99 -8.43
CA TYR A 47 -5.41 -3.62 -7.78
C TYR A 47 -6.27 -4.32 -8.84
N SER A 48 -6.44 -5.62 -8.69
CA SER A 48 -7.37 -6.42 -9.49
C SER A 48 -8.63 -6.72 -8.66
N PRO A 49 -9.78 -6.09 -8.97
CA PRO A 49 -11.03 -6.37 -8.28
C PRO A 49 -11.53 -7.80 -8.55
N ASP A 50 -11.27 -8.35 -9.74
CA ASP A 50 -11.69 -9.72 -10.10
C ASP A 50 -10.95 -10.80 -9.31
N SER A 51 -9.68 -10.55 -9.00
CA SER A 51 -8.84 -11.48 -8.22
C SER A 51 -8.74 -11.10 -6.73
N GLU A 52 -9.32 -9.96 -6.34
CA GLU A 52 -9.20 -9.36 -4.99
C GLU A 52 -7.74 -9.21 -4.52
N VAL A 53 -6.84 -8.84 -5.45
CA VAL A 53 -5.39 -8.72 -5.19
C VAL A 53 -4.94 -7.27 -5.34
N LEU A 54 -4.23 -6.76 -4.34
CA LEU A 54 -3.49 -5.51 -4.38
C LEU A 54 -1.99 -5.79 -4.35
N LYS A 55 -1.25 -5.30 -5.34
CA LYS A 55 0.21 -5.32 -5.40
C LYS A 55 0.75 -3.91 -5.22
N LEU A 56 1.83 -3.79 -4.46
CA LEU A 56 2.62 -2.58 -4.33
C LEU A 56 4.06 -2.92 -4.68
N GLU A 57 4.60 -2.22 -5.67
CA GLU A 57 5.93 -2.49 -6.19
C GLU A 57 6.83 -1.28 -6.01
N GLY A 58 8.05 -1.54 -5.58
CA GLY A 58 9.05 -0.51 -5.40
C GLY A 58 8.66 0.52 -4.32
N LEU A 59 7.97 0.09 -3.26
CA LEU A 59 7.66 0.94 -2.12
C LEU A 59 8.96 1.44 -1.49
N SER A 60 9.12 2.76 -1.44
CA SER A 60 10.30 3.43 -0.94
C SER A 60 9.92 4.63 -0.08
N VAL A 61 10.64 4.81 1.02
CA VAL A 61 10.47 5.94 1.93
C VAL A 61 11.74 6.80 1.92
N GLY A 62 11.65 7.95 1.27
CA GLY A 62 12.69 8.97 1.21
C GLY A 62 12.38 10.19 2.09
N PHE A 63 13.22 11.22 1.96
CA PHE A 63 13.07 12.47 2.70
C PHE A 63 11.86 13.28 2.18
N PRO A 64 11.01 13.87 3.05
CA PRO A 64 11.13 13.95 4.51
C PRO A 64 10.45 12.82 5.30
N ALA A 65 9.66 11.94 4.67
CA ALA A 65 8.95 10.86 5.37
C ALA A 65 9.86 9.95 6.20
N SER A 66 11.09 9.71 5.73
CA SER A 66 12.10 8.90 6.42
C SER A 66 12.48 9.43 7.80
N MET A 67 12.18 10.70 8.13
CA MET A 67 12.38 11.27 9.47
C MET A 67 11.30 10.82 10.46
N MET A 68 10.13 10.39 9.98
CA MET A 68 8.96 10.06 10.80
C MET A 68 8.60 8.57 10.76
N VAL A 69 8.83 7.91 9.62
CA VAL A 69 8.45 6.52 9.39
C VAL A 69 9.53 5.83 8.56
N SER A 70 9.86 4.59 8.92
CA SER A 70 10.74 3.73 8.12
C SER A 70 9.92 2.88 7.14
N GLU A 71 10.56 2.35 6.10
CA GLU A 71 9.92 1.40 5.16
C GLU A 71 9.26 0.22 5.89
N ASP A 72 9.93 -0.33 6.91
CA ASP A 72 9.39 -1.43 7.73
C ASP A 72 8.17 -1.02 8.55
N THR A 73 8.19 0.17 9.15
CA THR A 73 7.05 0.67 9.93
C THR A 73 5.86 1.00 9.04
N LEU A 74 6.12 1.54 7.85
CA LEU A 74 5.07 1.76 6.85
C LEU A 74 4.46 0.42 6.43
N GLN A 75 5.29 -0.57 6.09
CA GLN A 75 4.83 -1.92 5.77
C GLN A 75 3.96 -2.50 6.89
N ALA A 76 4.42 -2.49 8.14
CA ALA A 76 3.66 -3.03 9.27
C ALA A 76 2.29 -2.34 9.44
N ARG A 77 2.23 -1.01 9.28
CA ARG A 77 0.96 -0.26 9.30
C ARG A 77 0.05 -0.63 8.13
N MET A 78 0.63 -0.86 6.96
CA MET A 78 -0.14 -1.32 5.80
C MET A 78 -0.68 -2.73 6.05
N ASP A 79 0.13 -3.66 6.52
CA ASP A 79 -0.29 -5.02 6.87
C ASP A 79 -1.46 -5.00 7.86
N GLU A 80 -1.35 -4.24 8.96
CA GLU A 80 -2.42 -4.07 9.93
C GLU A 80 -3.69 -3.51 9.28
N LEU A 81 -3.55 -2.49 8.44
CA LEU A 81 -4.67 -1.87 7.75
C LEU A 81 -5.37 -2.84 6.81
N MET A 82 -4.61 -3.62 6.04
CA MET A 82 -5.16 -4.61 5.12
C MET A 82 -5.88 -5.71 5.89
N VAL A 83 -5.28 -6.22 6.96
CA VAL A 83 -5.89 -7.24 7.84
C VAL A 83 -7.20 -6.76 8.46
N GLN A 84 -7.26 -5.51 8.94
CA GLN A 84 -8.50 -4.91 9.46
C GLN A 84 -9.63 -4.86 8.43
N HIS A 85 -9.29 -4.82 7.15
CA HIS A 85 -10.22 -4.75 6.02
C HIS A 85 -10.38 -6.09 5.29
N GLY A 86 -9.91 -7.19 5.89
CA GLY A 86 -10.07 -8.56 5.37
C GLY A 86 -9.00 -9.00 4.37
N GLY A 87 -8.05 -8.13 4.04
CA GLY A 87 -6.88 -8.47 3.22
C GLY A 87 -5.87 -9.32 3.98
N ARG A 88 -5.14 -10.16 3.25
CA ARG A 88 -4.08 -11.02 3.79
C ARG A 88 -2.74 -10.65 3.18
N PRO A 89 -1.76 -10.18 3.98
CA PRO A 89 -0.44 -9.88 3.47
C PRO A 89 0.26 -11.16 3.01
N GLN A 90 0.76 -11.13 1.79
CA GLN A 90 1.65 -12.12 1.19
C GLN A 90 3.03 -11.48 1.11
N HIS A 91 3.82 -11.64 2.18
CA HIS A 91 5.21 -11.23 2.16
C HIS A 91 5.99 -12.23 1.30
N LEU A 92 6.19 -11.88 0.03
CA LEU A 92 7.07 -12.64 -0.86
C LEU A 92 8.49 -12.57 -0.27
N SER A 93 8.96 -13.73 0.20
CA SER A 93 10.28 -13.92 0.82
C SER A 93 11.42 -13.77 -0.17
#